data_AF-A0A517YQ04-F1
#
_entry.id   AF-A0A517YQ04-F1
#
_cell.length_a   1.000
_cell.length_b   1.000
_cell.length_c   1.000
_cell.angle_alpha   90.00
_cell.angle_beta   90.00
_cell.angle_gamma   90.00
#
_symmetry.space_group_name_H-M   'P 1'
#
loop_
_entity.id
_entity.type
_entity.pdbx_description
1 polymer ?
#
loop_
_entity_poly.entity_id
_entity_poly.type
_entity_poly.pdbx_seq_one_letter_code
_entity_poly.pdbx_strand_id
1 'polypeptide(L)'
;MHKAVFRFLGRSALVATMMMAGHANVQAGLAEGLELTSTGFGAIGQFSVGDGKIHGWGAYKDESGQNHKSYLAYDLTTGEKTIFGAPPNGVNSNGFGDPFGVYDSVNNRFHFAAYSDGSRSDVYTYDVSSSAWVTPGKNGVQMINAYGADVSNGQLYVSGLAEPWNGGTGQDNYIFAFDHNAGVTDVARHDTLIKTAGNSAYVAVASNGDVYYATYDFSNSKLYKWTADQVASVTNDLYAGEADTYLDVEDGEMLLSLPGGGNGIAVDDAGHVFFTANSFTSGSVLGMLDASDPKGYREIYTKTPDEGFAWFGPMAIEGDFLAGDPLIASSVATGGFSMITMVPEPTSLALLGLGGVMLLCRRK
;
A
#
# COMPACT_ATOMS: atom_id res chain seq x y z
N MET A 1 20.87 -21.84 -13.06
CA MET A 1 20.14 -21.21 -11.94
C MET A 1 19.23 -22.24 -11.32
N HIS A 2 19.48 -22.64 -10.07
CA HIS A 2 18.64 -23.60 -9.35
C HIS A 2 17.52 -22.82 -8.62
N LYS A 3 16.25 -23.08 -8.99
CA LYS A 3 15.08 -22.66 -8.21
C LYS A 3 15.04 -23.49 -6.93
N ALA A 4 15.30 -22.87 -5.78
CA ALA A 4 15.03 -23.48 -4.48
C ALA A 4 13.54 -23.32 -4.18
N VAL A 5 12.77 -24.41 -4.33
CA VAL A 5 11.37 -24.49 -3.92
C VAL A 5 11.35 -25.02 -2.49
N PHE A 6 11.02 -24.17 -1.52
CA PHE A 6 10.87 -24.57 -0.13
C PHE A 6 9.43 -25.01 0.11
N ARG A 7 9.17 -26.32 0.06
CA ARG A 7 7.92 -26.90 0.55
C ARG A 7 8.01 -27.12 2.05
N PHE A 8 7.23 -26.38 2.82
CA PHE A 8 7.01 -26.72 4.22
C PHE A 8 6.10 -27.96 4.27
N LEU A 9 6.65 -29.10 4.65
CA LEU A 9 5.86 -30.33 4.85
C LEU A 9 4.97 -30.14 6.08
N GLY A 10 3.67 -29.98 5.83
CA GLY A 10 2.63 -29.87 6.84
C GLY A 10 2.68 -31.02 7.84
N ARG A 11 2.99 -30.67 9.10
CA ARG A 11 2.50 -31.43 10.25
C ARG A 11 1.21 -30.77 10.69
N SER A 12 0.15 -31.55 10.73
CA SER A 12 -1.18 -31.20 11.23
C SER A 12 -1.08 -30.36 12.50
N ALA A 13 -1.25 -29.05 12.37
CA ALA A 13 -1.34 -28.15 13.49
C ALA A 13 -2.77 -28.22 14.01
N LEU A 14 -2.91 -28.78 15.20
CA LEU A 14 -4.02 -28.49 16.10
C LEU A 14 -4.22 -26.96 16.08
N VAL A 15 -5.38 -26.49 15.64
CA VAL A 15 -5.77 -25.08 15.73
C VAL A 15 -5.90 -24.75 17.21
N ALA A 16 -4.79 -24.34 17.81
CA ALA A 16 -4.78 -23.70 19.10
C ALA A 16 -5.10 -22.23 18.84
N THR A 17 -6.34 -21.83 19.10
CA THR A 17 -6.74 -20.44 19.26
C THR A 17 -5.91 -19.86 20.41
N MET A 18 -4.74 -19.31 20.08
CA MET A 18 -3.91 -18.60 21.03
C MET A 18 -4.51 -17.19 21.15
N MET A 19 -5.49 -17.04 22.04
CA MET A 19 -5.98 -15.73 22.47
C MET A 19 -4.81 -15.00 23.15
N MET A 20 -4.10 -14.15 22.41
CA MET A 20 -3.26 -13.13 23.03
C MET A 20 -4.18 -12.07 23.62
N ALA A 21 -4.31 -12.10 24.94
CA ALA A 21 -5.05 -11.12 25.73
C ALA A 21 -4.35 -9.75 25.66
N GLY A 22 -4.78 -8.97 24.68
CA GLY A 22 -4.65 -7.52 24.62
C GLY A 22 -5.89 -7.02 23.90
N HIS A 23 -7.04 -7.01 24.60
CA HIS A 23 -8.28 -6.46 24.05
C HIS A 23 -8.07 -4.96 23.82
N ALA A 24 -7.82 -4.59 22.56
CA ALA A 24 -8.09 -3.24 22.09
C ALA A 24 -9.60 -3.04 22.12
N ASN A 25 -10.07 -1.92 22.67
CA ASN A 25 -11.48 -1.57 22.63
C ASN A 25 -11.82 -1.11 21.21
N VAL A 26 -12.26 -2.04 20.35
CA VAL A 26 -12.80 -1.70 19.03
C VAL A 26 -14.16 -1.03 19.26
N GLN A 27 -14.26 0.29 19.06
CA GLN A 27 -15.54 0.99 19.11
C GLN A 27 -16.42 0.59 17.91
N ALA A 28 -17.73 0.58 18.14
CA ALA A 28 -18.74 0.06 17.22
C ALA A 28 -18.81 0.83 15.88
N GLY A 29 -18.13 0.28 14.89
CA GLY A 29 -18.25 0.56 13.46
C GLY A 29 -17.50 -0.56 12.74
N LEU A 30 -18.19 -1.40 11.96
CA LEU A 30 -17.70 -2.63 11.29
C LEU A 30 -17.00 -3.70 12.17
N ALA A 31 -16.72 -3.43 13.45
CA ALA A 31 -16.02 -4.33 14.37
C ALA A 31 -16.69 -5.71 14.55
N GLU A 32 -18.02 -5.76 14.48
CA GLU A 32 -18.76 -7.00 14.48
C GLU A 32 -18.63 -7.65 13.09
N GLY A 33 -17.74 -8.65 12.99
CA GLY A 33 -17.50 -9.39 11.75
C GLY A 33 -16.16 -9.12 11.08
N LEU A 34 -15.16 -8.52 11.75
CA LEU A 34 -13.79 -8.46 11.22
C LEU A 34 -12.92 -9.57 11.79
N GLU A 35 -12.14 -10.24 10.93
CA GLU A 35 -11.07 -11.13 11.36
C GLU A 35 -9.71 -10.48 11.07
N LEU A 36 -8.85 -10.41 12.10
CA LEU A 36 -7.46 -9.96 11.98
C LEU A 36 -6.51 -11.16 12.05
N THR A 37 -5.77 -11.39 10.98
CA THR A 37 -4.76 -12.46 10.90
C THR A 37 -3.38 -11.87 10.65
N SER A 38 -2.39 -12.23 11.48
CA SER A 38 -1.00 -11.88 11.19
C SER A 38 -0.46 -12.72 10.04
N THR A 39 0.17 -12.08 9.04
CA THR A 39 0.77 -12.77 7.89
C THR A 39 2.12 -13.40 8.21
N GLY A 40 2.79 -12.96 9.28
CA GLY A 40 4.21 -13.24 9.52
C GLY A 40 5.16 -12.68 8.44
N PHE A 41 4.63 -11.93 7.47
CA PHE A 41 5.40 -11.23 6.45
C PHE A 41 5.90 -9.89 7.01
N GLY A 42 7.17 -9.59 6.79
CA GLY A 42 7.81 -8.35 7.20
C GLY A 42 8.49 -7.72 5.99
N ALA A 43 7.96 -6.59 5.54
CA ALA A 43 8.57 -5.76 4.53
C ALA A 43 9.04 -4.45 5.16
N ILE A 44 10.08 -3.89 4.57
CA ILE A 44 10.69 -2.62 4.90
C ILE A 44 10.10 -1.62 3.89
N GLY A 45 9.17 -0.78 4.34
CA GLY A 45 8.48 0.18 3.47
C GLY A 45 7.09 -0.25 3.01
N GLN A 46 6.60 0.39 1.94
CA GLN A 46 5.37 -0.03 1.25
C GLN A 46 5.50 -1.44 0.67
N PHE A 47 4.35 -2.08 0.55
CA PHE A 47 4.14 -3.32 -0.16
C PHE A 47 2.87 -3.15 -1.02
N SER A 48 2.66 -4.06 -1.95
CA SER A 48 1.45 -4.13 -2.78
C SER A 48 0.87 -5.54 -2.71
N VAL A 49 -0.38 -5.68 -3.11
CA VAL A 49 -1.02 -6.99 -3.32
C VAL A 49 -1.32 -7.11 -4.80
N GLY A 50 -1.03 -8.26 -5.37
CA GLY A 50 -1.36 -8.59 -6.75
C GLY A 50 -1.12 -10.07 -6.98
N ASP A 51 -1.87 -10.65 -7.91
CA ASP A 51 -1.80 -12.07 -8.27
C ASP A 51 -1.97 -13.06 -7.08
N GLY A 52 -2.72 -12.63 -6.06
CA GLY A 52 -2.96 -13.38 -4.83
C GLY A 52 -1.76 -13.38 -3.86
N LYS A 53 -0.80 -12.47 -4.04
CA LYS A 53 0.41 -12.38 -3.22
C LYS A 53 0.64 -10.99 -2.68
N ILE A 54 1.22 -10.92 -1.49
CA ILE A 54 1.85 -9.69 -0.98
C ILE A 54 3.24 -9.59 -1.59
N HIS A 55 3.51 -8.51 -2.31
CA HIS A 55 4.81 -8.19 -2.87
C HIS A 55 5.46 -7.06 -2.07
N GLY A 56 6.70 -7.27 -1.63
CA GLY A 56 7.39 -6.24 -0.87
C GLY A 56 8.90 -6.41 -0.86
N TRP A 57 9.59 -5.32 -0.56
CA TRP A 57 11.00 -5.34 -0.22
C TRP A 57 11.14 -5.60 1.27
N GLY A 58 11.93 -6.59 1.69
CA GLY A 58 11.99 -6.94 3.10
C GLY A 58 13.26 -7.65 3.51
N ALA A 59 13.40 -7.83 4.82
CA ALA A 59 14.47 -8.62 5.39
C ALA A 59 14.07 -10.11 5.50
N TYR A 60 15.03 -11.00 5.34
CA TYR A 60 14.88 -12.42 5.68
C TYR A 60 16.16 -12.95 6.33
N LYS A 61 16.04 -14.03 7.11
CA LYS A 61 17.19 -14.77 7.63
C LYS A 61 17.42 -16.01 6.78
N ASP A 62 18.66 -16.26 6.37
CA ASP A 62 19.03 -17.52 5.72
C ASP A 62 19.22 -18.67 6.74
N GLU A 63 19.59 -19.85 6.26
CA GLU A 63 19.83 -21.04 7.11
C GLU A 63 20.95 -20.85 8.14
N SER A 64 21.87 -19.91 7.87
CA SER A 64 22.94 -19.55 8.81
C SER A 64 22.51 -18.49 9.83
N GLY A 65 21.27 -17.99 9.73
CA GLY A 65 20.73 -16.92 10.56
C GLY A 65 21.19 -15.52 10.15
N GLN A 66 21.89 -15.37 9.02
CA GLN A 66 22.30 -14.06 8.50
C GLN A 66 21.11 -13.32 7.89
N ASN A 67 21.00 -12.02 8.19
CA ASN A 67 19.96 -11.16 7.64
C ASN A 67 20.34 -10.71 6.22
N HIS A 68 19.41 -10.87 5.29
CA HIS A 68 19.50 -10.42 3.90
C HIS A 68 18.31 -9.50 3.59
N LYS A 69 18.48 -8.56 2.65
CA LYS A 69 17.39 -7.76 2.09
C LYS A 69 17.04 -8.28 0.70
N SER A 70 15.77 -8.34 0.34
CA SER A 70 15.35 -8.91 -0.94
C SER A 70 13.94 -8.47 -1.33
N TYR A 71 13.65 -8.55 -2.62
CA TYR A 71 12.27 -8.65 -3.10
C TYR A 71 11.70 -10.01 -2.68
N LEU A 72 10.56 -9.95 -2.01
CA LEU A 72 9.85 -11.10 -1.46
C LEU A 72 8.40 -11.09 -1.98
N ALA A 73 7.85 -12.27 -2.22
CA ALA A 73 6.41 -12.45 -2.37
C ALA A 73 5.90 -13.44 -1.31
N TYR A 74 4.72 -13.18 -0.76
CA TYR A 74 4.03 -14.06 0.18
C TYR A 74 2.66 -14.43 -0.38
N ASP A 75 2.46 -15.71 -0.64
CA ASP A 75 1.22 -16.23 -1.22
C ASP A 75 0.13 -16.32 -0.16
N LEU A 76 -0.97 -15.59 -0.38
CA LEU A 76 -2.06 -15.45 0.58
C LEU A 76 -2.86 -16.75 0.79
N THR A 77 -2.83 -17.66 -0.18
CA THR A 77 -3.57 -18.93 -0.12
C THR A 77 -2.77 -20.01 0.58
N THR A 78 -1.49 -20.13 0.25
CA THR A 78 -0.62 -21.23 0.71
C THR A 78 0.25 -20.84 1.90
N GLY A 79 0.44 -19.54 2.13
CA GLY A 79 1.41 -19.01 3.09
C GLY A 79 2.87 -19.21 2.66
N GLU A 80 3.12 -19.63 1.40
CA GLU A 80 4.47 -19.82 0.89
C GLU A 80 5.17 -18.48 0.62
N LYS A 81 6.42 -18.36 1.09
CA LYS A 81 7.28 -17.19 0.86
C LYS A 81 8.26 -17.49 -0.26
N THR A 82 8.27 -16.65 -1.29
CA THR A 82 9.25 -16.67 -2.38
C THR A 82 10.28 -15.55 -2.19
N ILE A 83 11.57 -15.86 -2.42
CA ILE A 83 12.69 -14.92 -2.30
C ILE A 83 13.32 -14.74 -3.69
N PHE A 84 13.32 -13.52 -4.21
CA PHE A 84 13.82 -13.21 -5.57
C PHE A 84 15.25 -12.66 -5.58
N GLY A 85 15.82 -12.36 -4.41
CA GLY A 85 17.15 -11.78 -4.24
C GLY A 85 17.15 -10.25 -4.19
N ALA A 86 18.35 -9.68 -4.13
CA ALA A 86 18.62 -8.24 -4.16
C ALA A 86 19.24 -7.82 -5.51
N PRO A 87 19.20 -6.53 -5.87
CA PRO A 87 19.97 -6.00 -6.98
C PRO A 87 21.46 -6.40 -6.89
N PRO A 88 22.10 -6.76 -8.02
CA PRO A 88 23.46 -7.31 -8.02
C PRO A 88 24.53 -6.33 -7.53
N ASN A 89 24.28 -5.02 -7.65
CA ASN A 89 25.19 -3.97 -7.22
C ASN A 89 24.93 -3.51 -5.77
N GLY A 90 24.02 -4.18 -5.05
CA GLY A 90 23.56 -3.76 -3.74
C GLY A 90 22.44 -2.72 -3.82
N VAL A 91 21.98 -2.28 -2.66
CA VAL A 91 20.91 -1.29 -2.49
C VAL A 91 21.34 -0.27 -1.45
N ASN A 92 21.20 1.00 -1.77
CA ASN A 92 21.26 2.08 -0.79
C ASN A 92 19.94 2.13 -0.03
N SER A 93 19.75 1.20 0.91
CA SER A 93 18.57 1.15 1.77
C SER A 93 18.99 1.51 3.18
N ASN A 94 18.31 2.49 3.77
CA ASN A 94 18.52 2.88 5.16
C ASN A 94 18.08 1.78 6.14
N GLY A 95 17.35 0.75 5.66
CA GLY A 95 16.87 -0.38 6.42
C GLY A 95 15.67 -0.09 7.33
N PHE A 96 15.13 1.13 7.29
CA PHE A 96 14.02 1.59 8.11
C PHE A 96 13.12 2.51 7.30
N GLY A 97 12.01 1.95 6.80
CA GLY A 97 10.99 2.72 6.10
C GLY A 97 11.44 3.19 4.71
N ASP A 98 12.09 2.31 3.94
CA ASP A 98 12.29 2.55 2.51
C ASP A 98 10.96 2.97 1.87
N PRO A 99 10.95 3.87 0.88
CA PRO A 99 9.73 4.49 0.36
C PRO A 99 8.63 3.48 -0.01
N PHE A 100 8.87 2.67 -1.04
CA PHE A 100 7.84 1.80 -1.58
C PHE A 100 8.35 0.51 -2.20
N GLY A 101 7.46 -0.48 -2.28
CA GLY A 101 7.57 -1.70 -3.06
C GLY A 101 6.22 -2.01 -3.72
N VAL A 102 6.15 -1.87 -5.04
CA VAL A 102 4.90 -2.00 -5.82
C VAL A 102 5.08 -3.00 -6.95
N TYR A 103 4.12 -3.91 -7.09
CA TYR A 103 4.06 -4.89 -8.15
C TYR A 103 3.12 -4.42 -9.26
N ASP A 104 3.68 -4.33 -10.47
CA ASP A 104 2.99 -4.07 -11.72
C ASP A 104 2.64 -5.41 -12.37
N SER A 105 1.38 -5.82 -12.22
CA SER A 105 0.86 -7.05 -12.81
C SER A 105 0.71 -6.98 -14.33
N VAL A 106 0.60 -5.78 -14.91
CA VAL A 106 0.47 -5.57 -16.37
C VAL A 106 1.80 -5.86 -17.06
N ASN A 107 2.90 -5.33 -16.53
CA ASN A 107 4.24 -5.53 -17.09
C ASN A 107 5.02 -6.68 -16.42
N ASN A 108 4.45 -7.34 -15.41
CA ASN A 108 5.06 -8.40 -14.60
C ASN A 108 6.39 -7.94 -13.96
N ARG A 109 6.35 -6.80 -13.29
CA ARG A 109 7.51 -6.11 -12.72
C ARG A 109 7.28 -5.75 -11.27
N PHE A 110 8.32 -5.80 -10.45
CA PHE A 110 8.31 -5.26 -9.11
C PHE A 110 9.22 -4.03 -9.05
N HIS A 111 8.66 -2.90 -8.67
CA HIS A 111 9.36 -1.63 -8.47
C HIS A 111 9.60 -1.41 -6.99
N PHE A 112 10.79 -0.96 -6.64
CA PHE A 112 11.17 -0.70 -5.28
C PHE A 112 12.02 0.56 -5.20
N ALA A 113 11.69 1.47 -4.30
CA ALA A 113 12.51 2.65 -4.04
C ALA A 113 13.20 2.55 -2.69
N ALA A 114 14.47 2.99 -2.64
CA ALA A 114 15.28 3.04 -1.43
C ALA A 114 15.90 4.43 -1.26
N TYR A 115 15.98 4.96 -0.04
CA TYR A 115 16.64 6.24 0.21
C TYR A 115 18.15 6.14 0.03
N SER A 116 18.69 6.85 -0.96
CA SER A 116 20.13 6.95 -1.17
C SER A 116 20.79 7.99 -0.27
N ASP A 117 20.06 9.06 0.05
CA ASP A 117 20.41 10.03 1.09
C ASP A 117 19.13 10.70 1.64
N GLY A 118 19.27 11.78 2.44
CA GLY A 118 18.12 12.48 3.03
C GLY A 118 17.24 13.25 2.02
N SER A 119 17.64 13.30 0.76
CA SER A 119 17.01 14.09 -0.31
C SER A 119 16.71 13.28 -1.57
N ARG A 120 17.24 12.07 -1.68
CA ARG A 120 17.21 11.25 -2.89
C ARG A 120 16.81 9.82 -2.57
N SER A 121 16.04 9.26 -3.49
CA SER A 121 15.70 7.86 -3.55
C SER A 121 16.17 7.28 -4.88
N ASP A 122 16.49 6.01 -4.87
CA ASP A 122 16.82 5.24 -6.06
C ASP A 122 15.71 4.21 -6.30
N VAL A 123 15.14 4.18 -7.51
CA VAL A 123 14.12 3.23 -7.94
C VAL A 123 14.77 2.05 -8.69
N TYR A 124 14.55 0.85 -8.18
CA TYR A 124 15.00 -0.42 -8.71
C TYR A 124 13.81 -1.17 -9.31
N THR A 125 14.05 -1.90 -10.40
CA THR A 125 13.00 -2.70 -11.05
C THR A 125 13.45 -4.14 -11.21
N TYR A 126 12.63 -5.09 -10.75
CA TYR A 126 12.79 -6.51 -10.97
C TYR A 126 11.79 -6.97 -12.03
N ASP A 127 12.27 -7.58 -13.10
CA ASP A 127 11.43 -8.24 -14.11
C ASP A 127 11.22 -9.69 -13.69
N VAL A 128 9.98 -10.02 -13.33
CA VAL A 128 9.60 -11.35 -12.86
C VAL A 128 9.67 -12.38 -13.99
N SER A 129 9.41 -11.97 -15.23
CA SER A 129 9.43 -12.84 -16.40
C SER A 129 10.84 -13.35 -16.70
N SER A 130 11.82 -12.45 -16.66
CA SER A 130 13.24 -12.81 -16.85
C SER A 130 13.93 -13.25 -15.55
N SER A 131 13.25 -13.10 -14.40
CA SER A 131 13.80 -13.37 -13.06
C SER A 131 15.10 -12.60 -12.80
N ALA A 132 15.15 -11.35 -13.24
CA ALA A 132 16.34 -10.51 -13.19
C ALA A 132 16.00 -9.08 -12.77
N TRP A 133 16.93 -8.46 -12.06
CA TRP A 133 16.90 -7.01 -11.84
C TRP A 133 17.23 -6.31 -13.16
N VAL A 134 16.32 -5.47 -13.63
CA VAL A 134 16.60 -4.50 -14.68
C VAL A 134 17.70 -3.60 -14.12
N THR A 135 18.76 -3.38 -14.90
CA THR A 135 19.95 -2.65 -14.42
C THR A 135 19.99 -1.24 -15.02
N PRO A 136 19.30 -0.23 -14.45
CA PRO A 136 19.56 1.16 -14.74
C PRO A 136 20.78 1.58 -13.91
N GLY A 137 21.97 1.47 -14.50
CA GLY A 137 23.21 1.91 -13.84
C GLY A 137 23.56 1.16 -12.55
N LYS A 138 24.52 1.70 -11.78
CA LYS A 138 25.01 1.06 -10.55
C LYS A 138 24.01 1.12 -9.40
N ASN A 139 23.12 2.11 -9.39
CA ASN A 139 22.33 2.49 -8.22
C ASN A 139 20.83 2.60 -8.49
N GLY A 140 20.27 2.09 -9.59
CA GLY A 140 18.84 2.34 -9.90
C GLY A 140 18.62 3.67 -10.62
N VAL A 141 17.35 4.04 -10.84
CA VAL A 141 16.98 5.35 -11.39
C VAL A 141 16.74 6.33 -10.23
N GLN A 142 17.50 7.42 -10.19
CA GLN A 142 17.36 8.41 -9.14
C GLN A 142 16.05 9.20 -9.25
N MET A 143 15.47 9.53 -8.09
CA MET A 143 14.30 10.39 -7.93
C MET A 143 14.47 11.21 -6.64
N ILE A 144 13.98 12.45 -6.58
CA ILE A 144 14.00 13.20 -5.32
C ILE A 144 12.97 12.64 -4.34
N ASN A 145 13.51 12.15 -3.22
CA ASN A 145 12.81 11.72 -2.01
C ASN A 145 11.41 11.14 -2.23
N ALA A 146 11.36 10.02 -2.96
CA ALA A 146 10.13 9.25 -3.14
C ALA A 146 9.56 8.79 -1.79
N TYR A 147 8.24 8.62 -1.69
CA TYR A 147 7.55 8.19 -0.49
C TYR A 147 6.61 7.03 -0.71
N GLY A 148 5.50 7.23 -1.42
CA GLY A 148 4.54 6.19 -1.75
C GLY A 148 4.45 6.00 -3.24
N ALA A 149 3.96 4.85 -3.67
CA ALA A 149 3.67 4.60 -5.07
C ALA A 149 2.47 3.69 -5.25
N ASP A 150 1.89 3.73 -6.46
CA ASP A 150 0.90 2.79 -6.92
C ASP A 150 1.04 2.57 -8.44
N VAL A 151 0.45 1.51 -8.97
CA VAL A 151 0.47 1.20 -10.41
C VAL A 151 -0.94 1.11 -10.94
N SER A 152 -1.19 1.82 -12.05
CA SER A 152 -2.43 1.68 -12.81
C SER A 152 -2.12 1.54 -14.29
N ASN A 153 -2.69 0.52 -14.94
CA ASN A 153 -2.48 0.21 -16.36
C ASN A 153 -0.99 0.13 -16.77
N GLY A 154 -0.14 -0.38 -15.87
CA GLY A 154 1.31 -0.49 -16.09
C GLY A 154 2.09 0.82 -15.97
N GLN A 155 1.43 1.94 -15.63
CA GLN A 155 2.09 3.20 -15.29
C GLN A 155 2.35 3.24 -13.79
N LEU A 156 3.60 3.52 -13.40
CA LEU A 156 3.98 3.75 -12.00
C LEU A 156 3.74 5.21 -11.63
N TYR A 157 2.94 5.42 -10.59
CA TYR A 157 2.69 6.73 -9.99
C TYR A 157 3.44 6.79 -8.67
N VAL A 158 4.21 7.85 -8.45
CA VAL A 158 5.05 7.99 -7.26
C VAL A 158 4.79 9.34 -6.62
N SER A 159 4.62 9.38 -5.31
CA SER A 159 4.66 10.63 -4.54
C SER A 159 6.09 10.91 -4.06
N GLY A 160 6.53 12.16 -4.09
CA GLY A 160 7.88 12.54 -3.70
C GLY A 160 8.11 14.05 -3.62
N LEU A 161 9.16 14.48 -2.94
CA LEU A 161 9.41 15.92 -2.78
C LEU A 161 9.67 16.64 -4.11
N ALA A 162 9.36 17.93 -4.10
CA ALA A 162 9.71 18.84 -5.19
C ALA A 162 11.21 18.96 -5.47
N GLU A 163 11.56 18.99 -6.75
CA GLU A 163 12.89 19.38 -7.20
C GLU A 163 12.99 20.91 -7.38
N PRO A 164 14.07 21.56 -6.92
CA PRO A 164 15.12 21.06 -6.03
C PRO A 164 14.65 20.98 -4.56
N TRP A 165 15.12 19.98 -3.81
CA TRP A 165 14.88 19.91 -2.36
C TRP A 165 15.56 21.07 -1.63
N ASN A 166 14.82 21.78 -0.78
CA ASN A 166 15.32 22.97 -0.08
C ASN A 166 15.71 22.74 1.38
N GLY A 167 15.63 21.50 1.89
CA GLY A 167 16.16 21.13 3.21
C GLY A 167 15.22 21.35 4.39
N GLY A 168 13.91 21.53 4.17
CA GLY A 168 12.92 21.85 5.22
C GLY A 168 11.67 20.98 5.22
N THR A 169 10.82 21.20 6.23
CA THR A 169 9.44 20.68 6.32
C THR A 169 8.46 21.63 5.63
N GLY A 170 7.39 21.11 5.03
CA GLY A 170 6.36 21.94 4.39
C GLY A 170 6.76 22.43 2.99
N GLN A 171 7.71 21.73 2.36
CA GLN A 171 7.97 21.87 0.93
C GLN A 171 6.81 21.24 0.14
N ASP A 172 6.64 21.73 -1.09
CA ASP A 172 5.76 21.11 -2.08
C ASP A 172 6.15 19.64 -2.29
N ASN A 173 5.13 18.80 -2.43
CA ASN A 173 5.25 17.38 -2.76
C ASN A 173 4.53 17.17 -4.09
N TYR A 174 5.01 16.28 -4.93
CA TYR A 174 4.40 16.00 -6.23
C TYR A 174 4.00 14.55 -6.35
N ILE A 175 3.02 14.30 -7.22
CA ILE A 175 2.73 12.99 -7.77
C ILE A 175 3.27 12.98 -9.20
N PHE A 176 4.11 12.00 -9.49
CA PHE A 176 4.82 11.86 -10.75
C PHE A 176 4.37 10.60 -11.50
N ALA A 177 4.27 10.68 -12.84
CA ALA A 177 4.28 9.51 -13.71
C ALA A 177 5.72 9.11 -14.02
N PHE A 178 6.15 7.93 -13.54
CA PHE A 178 7.52 7.46 -13.71
C PHE A 178 7.72 6.65 -15.01
N ASP A 179 8.66 7.05 -15.87
CA ASP A 179 9.06 6.27 -17.06
C ASP A 179 10.05 5.17 -16.66
N HIS A 180 9.54 3.97 -16.51
CA HIS A 180 10.38 2.81 -16.26
C HIS A 180 10.96 2.21 -17.57
N ASN A 181 10.56 2.70 -18.75
CA ASN A 181 11.04 2.24 -20.06
C ASN A 181 12.11 3.17 -20.66
N ALA A 182 12.32 4.35 -20.07
CA ALA A 182 13.43 5.22 -20.38
C ALA A 182 14.74 4.42 -20.33
N GLY A 183 15.48 4.43 -21.44
CA GLY A 183 16.84 3.89 -21.46
C GLY A 183 17.72 4.56 -20.39
N VAL A 184 18.82 3.90 -20.04
CA VAL A 184 19.78 4.15 -18.92
C VAL A 184 20.51 5.51 -18.98
N THR A 185 19.90 6.57 -19.49
CA THR A 185 20.47 7.92 -19.42
C THR A 185 20.15 8.51 -18.04
N ASP A 186 21.17 8.99 -17.34
CA ASP A 186 21.19 9.48 -15.94
C ASP A 186 20.24 10.67 -15.61
N VAL A 187 19.21 10.92 -16.41
CA VAL A 187 18.19 11.94 -16.14
C VAL A 187 16.90 11.21 -15.85
N ALA A 188 16.38 11.38 -14.64
CA ALA A 188 15.08 10.88 -14.24
C ALA A 188 14.03 11.31 -15.28
N ARG A 189 13.39 10.36 -15.95
CA ARG A 189 12.26 10.62 -16.85
C ARG A 189 11.00 10.37 -16.06
N HIS A 190 10.61 11.38 -15.31
CA HIS A 190 9.31 11.42 -14.66
C HIS A 190 8.65 12.73 -15.01
N ASP A 191 7.34 12.70 -15.15
CA ASP A 191 6.55 13.88 -15.41
C ASP A 191 5.73 14.21 -14.17
N THR A 192 5.80 15.47 -13.78
CA THR A 192 5.00 15.99 -12.67
C THR A 192 3.56 16.09 -13.11
N LEU A 193 2.65 15.35 -12.46
CA LEU A 193 1.23 15.40 -12.79
C LEU A 193 0.45 16.32 -11.86
N ILE A 194 0.75 16.23 -10.57
CA ILE A 194 -0.02 16.93 -9.52
C ILE A 194 0.95 17.52 -8.51
N LYS A 195 0.83 18.82 -8.29
CA LYS A 195 1.43 19.55 -7.18
C LYS A 195 0.53 19.45 -5.95
N THR A 196 1.12 18.98 -4.87
CA THR A 196 0.48 18.83 -3.56
C THR A 196 1.27 19.57 -2.48
N ALA A 197 0.77 19.54 -1.25
CA ALA A 197 1.43 20.14 -0.10
C ALA A 197 1.62 19.13 1.04
N GLY A 198 2.54 19.45 1.94
CA GLY A 198 2.84 18.65 3.12
C GLY A 198 3.98 17.68 2.89
N ASN A 199 4.31 16.91 3.94
CA ASN A 199 5.40 15.95 3.86
C ASN A 199 4.86 14.59 3.38
N SER A 200 5.67 13.78 2.71
CA SER A 200 5.67 12.32 2.83
C SER A 200 4.33 11.59 2.96
N ALA A 201 3.55 11.47 1.87
CA ALA A 201 2.31 10.70 1.94
C ALA A 201 2.08 9.80 0.74
N TYR A 202 1.19 8.81 0.90
CA TYR A 202 0.94 7.78 -0.10
C TYR A 202 -0.06 8.25 -1.16
N VAL A 203 0.10 7.71 -2.36
CA VAL A 203 -0.81 7.85 -3.48
C VAL A 203 -1.47 6.49 -3.74
N ALA A 204 -2.74 6.50 -4.15
CA ALA A 204 -3.42 5.34 -4.72
C ALA A 204 -4.09 5.74 -6.02
N VAL A 205 -4.14 4.82 -6.98
CA VAL A 205 -4.77 5.03 -8.29
C VAL A 205 -5.82 3.95 -8.51
N ALA A 206 -7.06 4.37 -8.65
CA ALA A 206 -8.17 3.45 -8.88
C ALA A 206 -8.11 2.82 -10.29
N SER A 207 -8.84 1.72 -10.47
CA SER A 207 -8.94 1.02 -11.76
C SER A 207 -9.51 1.87 -12.89
N ASN A 208 -10.29 2.90 -12.57
CA ASN A 208 -10.81 3.87 -13.53
C ASN A 208 -9.81 5.00 -13.87
N GLY A 209 -8.64 5.04 -13.22
CA GLY A 209 -7.61 6.06 -13.39
C GLY A 209 -7.74 7.28 -12.47
N ASP A 210 -8.73 7.31 -11.57
CA ASP A 210 -8.81 8.37 -10.56
C ASP A 210 -7.62 8.26 -9.59
N VAL A 211 -7.02 9.39 -9.25
CA VAL A 211 -5.86 9.47 -8.36
C VAL A 211 -6.28 10.01 -7.00
N TYR A 212 -5.84 9.36 -5.93
CA TYR A 212 -6.14 9.73 -4.55
C TYR A 212 -4.88 10.01 -3.76
N TYR A 213 -4.93 11.03 -2.91
CA TYR A 213 -3.80 11.45 -2.08
C TYR A 213 -4.27 11.88 -0.70
N ALA A 214 -3.68 11.29 0.34
CA ALA A 214 -3.92 11.68 1.73
C ALA A 214 -2.75 12.55 2.19
N THR A 215 -2.93 13.86 2.38
CA THR A 215 -1.82 14.72 2.84
C THR A 215 -1.38 14.30 4.24
N TYR A 216 -0.09 14.44 4.55
CA TYR A 216 0.45 14.21 5.90
C TYR A 216 0.78 15.56 6.57
N ASP A 217 -0.17 16.03 7.37
CA ASP A 217 -0.09 17.15 8.29
C ASP A 217 -0.96 16.81 9.51
N PHE A 218 -0.33 16.62 10.67
CA PHE A 218 -1.02 16.26 11.92
C PHE A 218 -2.19 17.16 12.30
N SER A 219 -2.24 18.39 11.79
CA SER A 219 -3.25 19.38 12.15
C SER A 219 -4.23 19.72 11.02
N ASN A 220 -3.92 19.37 9.77
CA ASN A 220 -4.70 19.78 8.60
C ASN A 220 -4.62 18.77 7.44
N SER A 221 -4.44 17.50 7.77
CA SER A 221 -4.47 16.40 6.80
C SER A 221 -5.84 16.29 6.12
N LYS A 222 -5.81 16.03 4.82
CA LYS A 222 -6.98 15.93 3.96
C LYS A 222 -6.79 14.82 2.94
N LEU A 223 -7.89 14.20 2.55
CA LEU A 223 -7.95 13.26 1.44
C LEU A 223 -8.47 14.00 0.20
N TYR A 224 -7.71 13.92 -0.89
CA TYR A 224 -8.05 14.52 -2.18
C TYR A 224 -8.21 13.45 -3.25
N LYS A 225 -8.97 13.81 -4.29
CA LYS A 225 -9.19 13.04 -5.50
C LYS A 225 -9.03 13.92 -6.74
N TRP A 226 -8.34 13.42 -7.76
CA TRP A 226 -8.38 13.93 -9.12
C TRP A 226 -8.98 12.88 -10.03
N THR A 227 -9.82 13.32 -10.96
CA THR A 227 -10.43 12.42 -11.94
C THR A 227 -9.41 11.95 -12.98
N ALA A 228 -9.64 10.78 -13.55
CA ALA A 228 -8.84 10.27 -14.67
C ALA A 228 -8.70 11.29 -15.82
N ASP A 229 -9.78 12.02 -16.16
CA ASP A 229 -9.77 13.05 -17.20
C ASP A 229 -8.87 14.24 -16.85
N GLN A 230 -8.87 14.68 -15.59
CA GLN A 230 -7.96 15.74 -15.13
C GLN A 230 -6.50 15.29 -15.24
N VAL A 231 -6.19 14.09 -14.75
CA VAL A 231 -4.82 13.55 -14.81
C VAL A 231 -4.37 13.37 -16.26
N ALA A 232 -5.22 12.82 -17.12
CA ALA A 232 -4.93 12.66 -18.54
C ALA A 232 -4.69 14.00 -19.26
N SER A 233 -5.32 15.10 -18.81
CA SER A 233 -5.16 16.42 -19.42
C SER A 233 -3.75 17.02 -19.26
N VAL A 234 -2.97 16.51 -18.30
CA VAL A 234 -1.60 16.95 -17.99
C VAL A 234 -0.55 15.87 -18.26
N THR A 235 -0.95 14.76 -18.90
CA THR A 235 -0.09 13.61 -19.24
C THR A 235 0.38 13.67 -20.70
N ASN A 236 0.28 14.83 -21.36
CA ASN A 236 0.32 14.96 -22.82
C ASN A 236 1.73 14.88 -23.43
N ASP A 237 2.78 15.10 -22.64
CA ASP A 237 4.17 15.18 -23.10
C ASP A 237 5.11 14.24 -22.36
N LEU A 238 4.57 13.22 -21.67
CA LEU A 238 5.29 12.13 -21.00
C LEU A 238 6.65 11.90 -21.64
N TYR A 239 7.68 12.47 -21.00
CA TYR A 239 9.10 12.22 -21.29
C TYR A 239 9.70 12.93 -22.53
N ALA A 240 9.04 13.96 -23.07
CA ALA A 240 9.50 14.73 -24.23
C ALA A 240 10.46 15.88 -23.89
N GLY A 241 10.72 16.15 -22.59
CA GLY A 241 11.61 17.23 -22.13
C GLY A 241 11.04 18.63 -22.34
N GLU A 242 9.74 18.72 -22.63
CA GLU A 242 8.96 19.95 -22.53
C GLU A 242 8.76 20.31 -21.05
N ALA A 243 8.29 21.53 -20.77
CA ALA A 243 8.03 21.93 -19.40
C ALA A 243 6.71 21.30 -18.95
N ASP A 244 6.77 20.49 -17.88
CA ASP A 244 5.60 19.84 -17.30
C ASP A 244 4.45 20.85 -17.09
N THR A 245 3.29 20.49 -17.61
CA THR A 245 2.02 21.05 -17.14
C THR A 245 1.51 20.15 -16.02
N TYR A 246 1.06 20.71 -14.91
CA TYR A 246 0.58 19.92 -13.77
C TYR A 246 -0.67 20.57 -13.17
N LEU A 247 -1.42 19.75 -12.44
CA LEU A 247 -2.55 20.16 -11.62
C LEU A 247 -2.04 20.66 -10.27
N ASP A 248 -2.73 21.61 -9.66
CA ASP A 248 -2.51 22.00 -8.27
C ASP A 248 -3.46 21.23 -7.33
N VAL A 249 -3.21 21.34 -6.02
CA VAL A 249 -4.03 20.64 -5.03
C VAL A 249 -5.48 21.11 -5.03
N GLU A 250 -5.69 22.38 -5.39
CA GLU A 250 -6.99 23.02 -5.53
C GLU A 250 -7.80 22.51 -6.73
N ASP A 251 -7.16 21.89 -7.73
CA ASP A 251 -7.86 21.25 -8.85
C ASP A 251 -8.51 19.93 -8.43
N GLY A 252 -8.06 19.34 -7.32
CA GLY A 252 -8.60 18.11 -6.76
C GLY A 252 -9.86 18.36 -5.94
N GLU A 253 -10.76 17.38 -5.92
CA GLU A 253 -11.87 17.35 -4.98
C GLU A 253 -11.36 16.97 -3.58
N MET A 254 -11.59 17.82 -2.58
CA MET A 254 -11.37 17.47 -1.19
C MET A 254 -12.52 16.59 -0.69
N LEU A 255 -12.22 15.33 -0.40
CA LEU A 255 -13.19 14.32 0.01
C LEU A 255 -13.42 14.31 1.52
N LEU A 256 -12.35 14.41 2.30
CA LEU A 256 -12.40 14.22 3.75
C LEU A 256 -11.31 15.02 4.46
N SER A 257 -11.67 15.67 5.57
CA SER A 257 -10.68 16.12 6.57
C SER A 257 -10.30 14.93 7.45
N LEU A 258 -9.01 14.59 7.48
CA LEU A 258 -8.53 13.42 8.23
C LEU A 258 -8.37 13.76 9.72
N PRO A 259 -8.62 12.80 10.63
CA PRO A 259 -8.50 13.00 12.08
C PRO A 259 -7.05 13.05 12.60
N GLY A 260 -6.06 12.97 11.68
CA GLY A 260 -4.63 12.95 11.95
C GLY A 260 -3.83 12.89 10.63
N GLY A 261 -2.51 12.71 10.73
CA GLY A 261 -1.59 12.64 9.59
C GLY A 261 -1.86 11.43 8.70
N GLY A 262 -2.21 11.66 7.43
CA GLY A 262 -2.50 10.60 6.46
C GLY A 262 -1.24 9.81 6.05
N ASN A 263 -1.19 8.49 6.31
CA ASN A 263 0.04 7.70 6.15
C ASN A 263 -0.12 6.40 5.34
N GLY A 264 -1.28 6.15 4.77
CA GLY A 264 -1.53 4.97 3.96
C GLY A 264 -2.87 5.15 3.26
N ILE A 265 -2.93 4.73 2.00
CA ILE A 265 -4.13 4.82 1.19
C ILE A 265 -4.14 3.64 0.22
N ALA A 266 -5.33 3.10 -0.03
CA ALA A 266 -5.57 2.10 -1.07
C ALA A 266 -6.99 2.25 -1.60
N VAL A 267 -7.20 1.82 -2.85
CA VAL A 267 -8.53 1.74 -3.46
C VAL A 267 -8.75 0.30 -3.91
N ASP A 268 -9.92 -0.25 -3.61
CA ASP A 268 -10.27 -1.61 -4.01
C ASP A 268 -10.95 -1.65 -5.40
N ASP A 269 -11.21 -2.85 -5.91
CA ASP A 269 -11.76 -3.03 -7.27
C ASP A 269 -13.18 -2.46 -7.43
N ALA A 270 -13.92 -2.30 -6.33
CA ALA A 270 -15.24 -1.69 -6.30
C ALA A 270 -15.19 -0.15 -6.13
N GLY A 271 -14.00 0.43 -5.98
CA GLY A 271 -13.79 1.87 -5.83
C GLY A 271 -13.95 2.38 -4.39
N HIS A 272 -13.92 1.50 -3.39
CA HIS A 272 -13.89 1.91 -2.00
C HIS A 272 -12.50 2.44 -1.64
N VAL A 273 -12.45 3.61 -1.00
CA VAL A 273 -11.20 4.27 -0.64
C VAL A 273 -10.89 4.04 0.83
N PHE A 274 -9.76 3.40 1.11
CA PHE A 274 -9.25 3.13 2.45
C PHE A 274 -8.12 4.08 2.78
N PHE A 275 -8.03 4.50 4.03
CA PHE A 275 -6.96 5.38 4.48
C PHE A 275 -6.54 5.08 5.91
N THR A 276 -5.29 5.42 6.24
CA THR A 276 -4.83 5.50 7.62
C THR A 276 -4.48 6.91 8.01
N ALA A 277 -4.89 7.30 9.21
CA ALA A 277 -4.58 8.57 9.82
C ALA A 277 -3.96 8.34 11.20
N ASN A 278 -2.82 9.00 11.49
CA ASN A 278 -2.11 8.85 12.74
C ASN A 278 -2.09 10.17 13.52
N SER A 279 -2.39 10.11 14.81
CA SER A 279 -2.33 11.26 15.71
C SER A 279 -1.69 10.88 17.03
N PHE A 280 -0.83 11.77 17.54
CA PHE A 280 -0.24 11.62 18.86
C PHE A 280 -1.25 11.82 19.99
N THR A 281 -2.41 12.44 19.73
CA THR A 281 -3.38 12.85 20.76
C THR A 281 -4.74 12.18 20.62
N SER A 282 -5.22 11.94 19.40
CA SER A 282 -6.52 11.31 19.14
C SER A 282 -6.43 9.80 18.84
N GLY A 283 -5.22 9.26 18.71
CA GLY A 283 -5.01 7.87 18.31
C GLY A 283 -4.84 7.71 16.81
N SER A 284 -4.85 6.47 16.35
CA SER A 284 -4.65 6.14 14.94
C SER A 284 -5.84 5.35 14.42
N VAL A 285 -6.26 5.69 13.20
CA VAL A 285 -7.47 5.19 12.55
C VAL A 285 -7.09 4.54 11.22
N LEU A 286 -7.68 3.37 10.97
CA LEU A 286 -7.90 2.80 9.64
C LEU A 286 -9.39 3.00 9.31
N GLY A 287 -9.66 3.74 8.25
CA GLY A 287 -11.02 4.07 7.82
C GLY A 287 -11.26 3.76 6.35
N MET A 288 -12.54 3.69 5.99
CA MET A 288 -13.02 3.63 4.61
C MET A 288 -13.96 4.81 4.38
N LEU A 289 -13.76 5.56 3.30
CA LEU A 289 -14.63 6.69 2.95
C LEU A 289 -16.09 6.22 2.84
N ASP A 290 -17.03 6.92 3.47
CA ASP A 290 -18.42 6.50 3.47
C ASP A 290 -19.17 7.13 2.29
N ALA A 291 -19.53 6.33 1.28
CA ALA A 291 -20.31 6.81 0.15
C ALA A 291 -21.69 7.38 0.55
N SER A 292 -22.19 7.07 1.74
CA SER A 292 -23.47 7.59 2.27
C SER A 292 -23.34 8.90 3.06
N ASP A 293 -22.13 9.29 3.45
CA ASP A 293 -21.82 10.58 4.06
C ASP A 293 -20.67 11.24 3.28
N PRO A 294 -20.94 12.26 2.45
CA PRO A 294 -19.95 12.85 1.55
C PRO A 294 -18.75 13.49 2.23
N LYS A 295 -18.73 13.59 3.57
CA LYS A 295 -17.55 14.02 4.36
C LYS A 295 -17.29 13.12 5.55
N GLY A 296 -17.89 11.93 5.56
CA GLY A 296 -17.77 10.94 6.62
C GLY A 296 -16.92 9.76 6.16
N TYR A 297 -16.56 8.93 7.14
CA TYR A 297 -15.90 7.66 6.91
C TYR A 297 -16.40 6.64 7.92
N ARG A 298 -16.31 5.37 7.55
CA ARG A 298 -16.53 4.25 8.46
C ARG A 298 -15.20 3.87 9.07
N GLU A 299 -15.15 3.84 10.40
CA GLU A 299 -14.02 3.25 11.11
C GLU A 299 -14.02 1.74 10.89
N ILE A 300 -12.89 1.21 10.43
CA ILE A 300 -12.65 -0.23 10.35
C ILE A 300 -11.91 -0.67 11.61
N TYR A 301 -10.89 0.12 12.00
CA TYR A 301 -10.10 -0.16 13.17
C TYR A 301 -9.52 1.14 13.72
N THR A 302 -9.66 1.32 15.03
CA THR A 302 -9.10 2.48 15.75
C THR A 302 -8.27 1.98 16.91
N LYS A 303 -7.14 2.63 17.16
CA LYS A 303 -6.31 2.38 18.34
C LYS A 303 -6.07 3.68 19.09
N THR A 304 -6.38 3.66 20.39
CA THR A 304 -6.29 4.85 21.24
C THR A 304 -4.88 5.03 21.80
N PRO A 305 -4.46 6.26 22.15
CA PRO A 305 -3.09 6.54 22.61
C PRO A 305 -2.68 5.78 23.89
N ASP A 306 -3.64 5.42 24.74
CA ASP A 306 -3.44 4.67 25.99
C ASP A 306 -3.14 3.18 25.76
N GLU A 307 -3.41 2.65 24.56
CA GLU A 307 -3.08 1.27 24.17
C GLU A 307 -1.66 1.12 23.59
N GLY A 308 -0.82 2.17 23.76
CA GLY A 308 0.57 2.24 23.30
C GLY A 308 0.73 2.86 21.92
N PHE A 309 1.99 3.05 21.47
CA PHE A 309 2.29 3.66 20.17
C PHE A 309 1.73 2.81 19.03
N ALA A 310 0.64 3.29 18.44
CA ALA A 310 -0.05 2.69 17.32
C ALA A 310 0.18 3.54 16.10
N TRP A 311 1.07 3.10 15.22
CA TRP A 311 1.30 3.79 13.97
C TRP A 311 0.91 2.87 12.83
N PHE A 312 -0.13 3.26 12.09
CA PHE A 312 -0.44 2.64 10.82
C PHE A 312 0.50 3.16 9.76
N GLY A 313 1.04 2.24 8.97
CA GLY A 313 1.86 2.58 7.82
C GLY A 313 1.10 2.30 6.52
N PRO A 314 1.81 1.81 5.49
CA PRO A 314 1.21 1.46 4.21
C PRO A 314 0.15 0.36 4.33
N MET A 315 -0.75 0.38 3.35
CA MET A 315 -1.79 -0.62 3.12
C MET A 315 -1.87 -0.95 1.63
N ALA A 316 -2.44 -2.11 1.33
CA ALA A 316 -2.78 -2.50 -0.04
C ALA A 316 -3.93 -3.52 -0.02
N ILE A 317 -4.66 -3.59 -1.12
CA ILE A 317 -5.77 -4.52 -1.33
C ILE A 317 -5.76 -4.98 -2.78
N GLU A 318 -6.21 -6.20 -3.01
CA GLU A 318 -6.56 -6.75 -4.32
C GLU A 318 -7.96 -7.34 -4.15
N GLY A 319 -8.90 -7.03 -5.06
CA GLY A 319 -10.30 -7.46 -4.96
C GLY A 319 -11.23 -6.41 -4.34
N ASP A 320 -12.38 -6.84 -3.83
CA ASP A 320 -13.41 -6.01 -3.19
C ASP A 320 -13.54 -6.36 -1.71
N PHE A 321 -13.21 -5.41 -0.84
CA PHE A 321 -13.21 -5.61 0.61
C PHE A 321 -14.59 -6.00 1.14
N LEU A 322 -15.65 -5.41 0.58
CA LEU A 322 -17.02 -5.68 1.01
C LEU A 322 -17.55 -7.01 0.45
N ALA A 323 -16.90 -7.57 -0.57
CA ALA A 323 -17.13 -8.93 -1.04
C ALA A 323 -16.36 -9.99 -0.22
N GLY A 324 -15.48 -9.57 0.69
CA GLY A 324 -14.72 -10.45 1.59
C GLY A 324 -13.23 -10.56 1.27
N ASP A 325 -12.72 -9.82 0.28
CA ASP A 325 -11.30 -9.81 -0.03
C ASP A 325 -10.48 -9.09 1.07
N PRO A 326 -9.24 -9.53 1.34
CA PRO A 326 -8.47 -9.01 2.47
C PRO A 326 -7.88 -7.64 2.19
N LEU A 327 -8.11 -6.69 3.09
CA LEU A 327 -7.30 -5.49 3.22
C LEU A 327 -6.04 -5.81 4.02
N ILE A 328 -4.87 -5.57 3.43
CA ILE A 328 -3.60 -5.78 4.10
C ILE A 328 -3.10 -4.43 4.61
N ALA A 329 -2.85 -4.32 5.91
CA ALA A 329 -2.37 -3.09 6.53
C ALA A 329 -1.16 -3.36 7.42
N SER A 330 -0.19 -2.45 7.40
CA SER A 330 0.91 -2.45 8.34
C SER A 330 0.55 -1.69 9.62
N SER A 331 0.89 -2.27 10.77
CA SER A 331 0.85 -1.55 12.04
C SER A 331 2.14 -1.81 12.84
N VAL A 332 2.71 -0.75 13.39
CA VAL A 332 3.86 -0.86 14.31
C VAL A 332 3.47 -1.65 15.58
N ALA A 333 2.18 -1.65 15.94
CA ALA A 333 1.66 -2.36 17.09
C ALA A 333 1.69 -3.89 16.95
N THR A 334 1.60 -4.43 15.73
CA THR A 334 1.54 -5.88 15.47
C THR A 334 2.87 -6.50 15.08
N GLY A 335 3.94 -5.69 14.93
CA GLY A 335 5.26 -6.19 14.54
C GLY A 335 5.32 -6.79 13.12
N GLY A 336 4.37 -6.43 12.25
CA GLY A 336 4.22 -6.97 10.89
C GLY A 336 2.88 -6.58 10.25
N PHE A 337 2.58 -7.15 9.07
CA PHE A 337 1.31 -6.90 8.37
C PHE A 337 0.16 -7.73 8.93
N SER A 338 -1.00 -7.09 9.07
CA SER A 338 -2.26 -7.72 9.42
C SER A 338 -3.13 -7.81 8.17
N MET A 339 -3.73 -8.97 7.95
CA MET A 339 -4.85 -9.13 7.03
C MET A 339 -6.12 -8.83 7.78
N ILE A 340 -6.97 -8.00 7.20
CA ILE A 340 -8.26 -7.61 7.74
C ILE A 340 -9.29 -8.08 6.73
N THR A 341 -10.18 -8.97 7.14
CA THR A 341 -11.22 -9.54 6.28
C THR A 341 -12.60 -9.33 6.87
N MET A 342 -13.57 -9.06 6.01
CA MET A 342 -14.99 -9.08 6.38
C MET A 342 -15.46 -10.53 6.48
N VAL A 343 -15.87 -10.94 7.67
CA VAL A 343 -16.60 -12.17 7.94
C VAL A 343 -18.09 -11.88 7.77
N PRO A 344 -18.76 -12.48 6.77
CA PRO A 344 -20.20 -12.29 6.61
C PRO A 344 -20.92 -12.68 7.91
N GLU A 345 -21.84 -11.84 8.40
CA GLU A 345 -22.62 -12.20 9.56
C GLU A 345 -23.34 -13.56 9.32
N PRO A 346 -23.22 -14.53 10.25
CA PRO A 346 -23.80 -15.87 10.08
C PRO A 346 -25.33 -15.90 9.86
N THR A 347 -26.00 -14.79 10.12
CA THR A 347 -27.46 -14.64 10.10
C THR A 347 -28.07 -14.84 8.71
N SER A 348 -27.35 -14.51 7.63
CA SER A 348 -27.85 -14.66 6.24
C SER A 348 -27.97 -16.13 5.80
N LEU A 349 -26.98 -16.96 6.15
CA LEU A 349 -26.97 -18.40 5.84
C LEU A 349 -27.96 -19.17 6.73
N ALA A 350 -28.11 -18.77 7.99
CA ALA A 350 -29.09 -19.37 8.89
C ALA A 350 -30.54 -19.08 8.46
N LEU A 351 -30.84 -17.86 7.96
CA LEU A 351 -32.18 -17.49 7.48
C LEU A 351 -32.56 -18.18 6.16
N LEU A 352 -31.62 -18.40 5.25
CA LEU A 352 -31.86 -19.20 4.03
C LEU A 352 -32.05 -20.69 4.35
N GLY A 353 -31.27 -21.23 5.29
CA GLY A 353 -31.43 -22.62 5.77
C GLY A 353 -32.76 -22.83 6.50
N LEU A 354 -33.13 -21.94 7.42
CA LEU A 354 -34.38 -22.04 8.18
C LEU A 354 -35.62 -21.71 7.33
N GLY A 355 -35.52 -20.76 6.40
CA GLY A 355 -36.58 -20.46 5.43
C GLY A 355 -36.88 -21.62 4.49
N GLY A 356 -35.85 -22.32 4.01
CA GLY A 356 -36.00 -23.53 3.19
C GLY A 356 -36.63 -24.70 3.96
N VAL A 357 -36.23 -24.91 5.22
CA VAL A 357 -36.81 -25.95 6.09
C VAL A 357 -38.27 -25.63 6.46
N MET A 358 -38.61 -24.36 6.70
CA MET A 358 -40.00 -23.96 6.99
C MET A 358 -40.93 -24.07 5.76
N LEU A 359 -40.42 -23.88 4.54
CA LEU A 359 -41.19 -24.12 3.30
C LEU A 359 -41.43 -25.62 3.03
N LEU A 360 -40.48 -26.49 3.37
CA LEU A 360 -40.62 -27.95 3.27
C LEU A 360 -41.59 -28.52 4.32
N CYS A 361 -41.61 -27.96 5.53
CA CYS A 361 -42.53 -28.38 6.59
C CYS A 361 -43.98 -27.91 6.39
N ARG A 362 -44.27 -27.02 5.43
CA ARG A 362 -45.63 -26.53 5.12
C ARG A 362 -46.38 -27.35 4.06
N ARG A 363 -45.78 -28.45 3.56
CA ARG A 363 -46.37 -29.35 2.54
C ARG A 363 -46.83 -30.71 3.09
N LYS A 364 -47.32 -30.76 4.33
CA LYS A 364 -48.04 -31.94 4.87
C LYS A 364 -49.46 -31.60 5.23
#